data_AF-A0A933R2R9-F1
#
_entry.id   AF-A0A933R2R9-F1
#
_cell.length_a   1.000
_cell.length_b   1.000
_cell.length_c   1.000
_cell.angle_alpha   90.00
_cell.angle_beta   90.00
_cell.angle_gamma   90.00
#
_symmetry.space_group_name_H-M   'P 1'
#
loop_
_entity.id
_entity.type
_entity.pdbx_description
1 polymer ?
#
loop_
_entity_poly.entity_id
_entity_poly.type
_entity_poly.pdbx_seq_one_letter_code
_entity_poly.pdbx_strand_id
1 'polypeptide(L)'
;MNPSRTLLPILVLIAGLLPGCALLQKPVPPEDTRLRTALEEYTSAKSTGTHDADSTAREQLARARLSYIDAALDAAARHQRAGEWFQAQQLLDEALKQVPDSQQLSEARARIETEIAARQRTNDCQLGAARARYLSDKAELLEQRSPLESKDYLQDWKTKREREELDQLAGQLRDCAGAALDDKQLDVAEETLTAAERINGTEFVADERQRLEQLRKPAPVIKPTVEPAPKRPAVDTPQQRIRKARIALQSAITRGDLRQAKTRIVELRQLEGDSPQLLELDKSVSDAIAAYIAETHERANVLYREQQIEQARDLWQKILELDPEDIQARANIERAERVLKKLEELQGITPETAPAPTEPTTTAPATTAPITTAPTTIVPATPVPTPAITAPAPTSTTPVPQTTTPAPVPAP
;
A
#
# COMPACT_ATOMS: atom_id res chain seq x y z
N MET A 1 55.46 22.88 6.22
CA MET A 1 56.36 22.19 7.16
C MET A 1 55.56 21.11 7.87
N ASN A 2 56.00 19.86 7.69
CA ASN A 2 55.48 18.55 8.17
C ASN A 2 55.35 18.46 9.71
N PRO A 3 54.72 17.42 10.34
CA PRO A 3 54.59 16.01 9.87
C PRO A 3 53.20 15.34 10.09
N SER A 4 52.73 14.45 9.20
CA SER A 4 53.09 13.02 9.06
C SER A 4 52.88 12.18 10.35
N ARG A 5 51.74 11.47 10.45
CA ARG A 5 51.55 10.34 11.38
C ARG A 5 50.77 9.20 10.73
N THR A 6 51.55 8.21 10.29
CA THR A 6 51.37 6.75 10.51
C THR A 6 49.99 6.13 10.29
N LEU A 7 49.86 5.53 9.10
CA LEU A 7 49.04 4.35 8.81
C LEU A 7 49.55 3.15 9.64
N LEU A 8 48.65 2.49 10.37
CA LEU A 8 48.89 1.19 10.99
C LEU A 8 47.94 0.16 10.33
N PRO A 9 48.45 -0.94 9.76
CA PRO A 9 47.60 -1.99 9.19
C PRO A 9 47.23 -2.98 10.30
N ILE A 10 45.96 -3.00 10.71
CA ILE A 10 45.38 -4.11 11.48
C ILE A 10 44.54 -4.92 10.51
N LEU A 11 45.23 -5.79 9.80
CA LEU A 11 44.67 -6.92 9.09
C LEU A 11 45.14 -8.17 9.84
N VAL A 12 44.31 -9.22 9.86
CA VAL A 12 44.51 -10.55 10.47
C VAL A 12 43.74 -10.78 11.78
N LEU A 13 42.99 -11.89 11.81
CA LEU A 13 42.31 -12.58 12.94
C LEU A 13 40.82 -12.28 13.23
N ILE A 14 39.94 -12.40 12.23
CA ILE A 14 38.53 -12.79 12.47
C ILE A 14 38.08 -13.83 11.43
N ALA A 15 38.70 -15.02 11.47
CA ALA A 15 38.27 -16.18 10.71
C ALA A 15 38.42 -17.42 11.60
N GLY A 16 37.40 -17.74 12.42
CA GLY A 16 37.47 -18.93 13.27
C GLY A 16 36.44 -19.14 14.39
N LEU A 17 35.34 -18.38 14.49
CA LEU A 17 34.33 -18.56 15.56
C LEU A 17 32.88 -18.43 15.07
N LEU A 18 32.46 -19.25 14.10
CA LEU A 18 31.04 -19.51 13.87
C LEU A 18 30.73 -21.02 13.73
N PRO A 19 31.06 -21.88 14.71
CA PRO A 19 30.34 -23.13 14.85
C PRO A 19 29.02 -22.86 15.59
N GLY A 20 27.89 -23.19 14.96
CA GLY A 20 26.66 -23.48 15.72
C GLY A 20 25.52 -22.49 15.63
N CYS A 21 25.04 -22.15 14.43
CA CYS A 21 23.59 -21.93 14.22
C CYS A 21 22.85 -23.28 14.25
N ALA A 22 23.14 -24.12 15.26
CA ALA A 22 22.41 -25.35 15.49
C ALA A 22 21.17 -25.00 16.32
N LEU A 23 20.04 -24.89 15.63
CA LEU A 23 18.72 -25.23 16.16
C LEU A 23 18.38 -24.56 17.51
N LEU A 24 18.16 -23.24 17.52
CA LEU A 24 17.15 -22.68 18.43
C LEU A 24 15.79 -23.19 17.95
N GLN A 25 15.48 -24.46 18.25
CA GLN A 25 14.09 -24.89 18.28
C GLN A 25 13.45 -24.03 19.37
N LYS A 26 12.70 -23.01 18.94
CA LYS A 26 11.88 -22.20 19.84
C LYS A 26 11.04 -23.23 20.62
N PRO A 27 11.26 -23.40 21.94
CA PRO A 27 10.59 -24.44 22.69
C PRO A 27 9.09 -24.29 22.43
N VAL A 28 8.47 -25.34 21.91
CA VAL A 28 7.03 -25.35 21.66
C VAL A 28 6.40 -25.07 23.03
N PRO A 29 5.74 -23.91 23.20
CA PRO A 29 5.25 -23.54 24.51
C PRO A 29 4.31 -24.64 25.00
N PRO A 30 4.36 -25.00 26.30
CA PRO A 30 3.51 -26.06 26.86
C PRO A 30 2.01 -25.81 26.66
N GLU A 31 1.62 -24.62 26.20
CA GLU A 31 0.27 -24.16 25.96
C GLU A 31 -0.33 -24.66 24.64
N ASP A 32 0.49 -25.05 23.66
CA ASP A 32 0.02 -25.73 22.45
C ASP A 32 -0.54 -27.12 22.78
N THR A 33 -0.17 -27.69 23.93
CA THR A 33 -0.61 -29.04 24.31
C THR A 33 -2.12 -29.08 24.58
N ARG A 34 -2.69 -28.11 25.29
CA ARG A 34 -4.14 -28.09 25.59
C ARG A 34 -4.99 -27.98 24.32
N LEU A 35 -4.61 -27.10 23.39
CA LEU A 35 -5.31 -26.95 22.12
C LEU A 35 -5.18 -28.23 21.26
N ARG A 36 -3.98 -28.82 21.22
CA ARG A 36 -3.75 -30.08 20.51
C ARG A 36 -4.53 -31.24 21.09
N THR A 37 -4.53 -31.41 22.42
CA THR A 37 -5.33 -32.44 23.10
C THR A 37 -6.82 -32.26 22.82
N ALA A 38 -7.33 -31.03 22.90
CA ALA A 38 -8.74 -30.76 22.60
C ALA A 38 -9.09 -31.02 21.11
N LEU A 39 -8.17 -30.76 20.18
CA LEU A 39 -8.32 -31.09 18.77
C LEU A 39 -8.32 -32.62 18.54
N GLU A 40 -7.42 -33.35 19.19
CA GLU A 40 -7.35 -34.81 19.12
C GLU A 40 -8.64 -35.45 19.68
N GLU A 41 -9.13 -34.99 20.83
CA GLU A 41 -10.41 -35.43 21.40
C GLU A 41 -11.60 -35.14 20.47
N TYR A 42 -11.67 -33.94 19.90
CA TYR A 42 -12.74 -33.56 18.97
C TYR A 42 -12.71 -34.38 17.68
N THR A 43 -11.54 -34.55 17.07
CA THR A 43 -11.39 -35.34 15.84
C THR A 43 -11.68 -36.82 16.07
N SER A 44 -11.27 -37.37 17.21
CA SER A 44 -11.63 -38.73 17.64
C SER A 44 -13.14 -38.88 17.79
N ALA A 45 -13.80 -38.02 18.56
CA ALA A 45 -15.25 -38.06 18.76
C ALA A 45 -16.04 -37.87 17.45
N LYS A 46 -15.54 -37.02 16.54
CA LYS A 46 -16.14 -36.79 15.23
C LYS A 46 -16.09 -38.06 14.37
N SER A 47 -14.99 -38.81 14.41
CA SER A 47 -14.85 -40.06 13.66
C SER A 47 -15.78 -41.17 14.15
N THR A 48 -16.08 -41.22 15.45
CA THR A 48 -17.02 -42.20 16.03
C THR A 48 -18.50 -41.86 15.76
N GLY A 49 -18.81 -40.58 15.55
CA GLY A 49 -20.19 -40.10 15.40
C GLY A 49 -20.82 -40.25 14.01
N THR A 50 -20.06 -40.70 13.00
CA THR A 50 -20.54 -40.75 11.60
C THR A 50 -21.34 -42.02 11.25
N HIS A 51 -21.32 -43.05 12.09
CA HIS A 51 -22.01 -44.32 11.86
C HIS A 51 -22.89 -44.67 13.06
N ASP A 52 -24.20 -44.40 12.98
CA ASP A 52 -25.21 -44.74 14.00
C ASP A 52 -24.91 -44.29 15.44
N ALA A 53 -24.59 -43.00 15.61
CA ALA A 53 -24.30 -42.43 16.92
C ALA A 53 -25.52 -42.54 17.86
N ASP A 54 -25.36 -43.25 18.98
CA ASP A 54 -26.28 -43.24 20.10
C ASP A 54 -26.31 -41.85 20.78
N SER A 55 -27.24 -41.62 21.71
CA SER A 55 -27.33 -40.34 22.43
C SER A 55 -26.02 -40.00 23.15
N THR A 56 -25.32 -41.00 23.69
CA THR A 56 -24.06 -40.85 24.41
C THR A 56 -22.94 -40.32 23.52
N ALA A 57 -22.78 -40.87 22.31
CA ALA A 57 -21.78 -40.43 21.34
C ALA A 57 -22.04 -38.99 20.87
N ARG A 58 -23.32 -38.61 20.70
CA ARG A 58 -23.68 -37.21 20.37
C ARG A 58 -23.33 -36.24 21.50
N GLU A 59 -23.58 -36.60 22.74
CA GLU A 59 -23.20 -35.80 23.91
C GLU A 59 -21.68 -35.69 24.08
N GLN A 60 -20.93 -36.77 23.80
CA GLN A 60 -19.46 -36.75 23.82
C GLN A 60 -18.90 -35.84 22.73
N LEU A 61 -19.41 -35.93 21.50
CA LEU A 61 -19.02 -35.05 20.40
C LEU A 61 -19.32 -33.58 20.72
N ALA A 62 -20.50 -33.28 21.26
CA ALA A 62 -20.86 -31.92 21.65
C ALA A 62 -19.91 -31.36 22.71
N ARG A 63 -19.55 -32.16 23.73
CA ARG A 63 -18.58 -31.76 24.76
C ARG A 63 -17.17 -31.56 24.20
N ALA A 64 -16.68 -32.48 23.38
CA ALA A 64 -15.36 -32.37 22.76
C ALA A 64 -15.28 -31.14 21.83
N ARG A 65 -16.36 -30.86 21.08
CA ARG A 65 -16.48 -29.66 20.25
C ARG A 65 -16.38 -28.37 21.08
N LEU A 66 -17.12 -28.27 22.19
CA LEU A 66 -17.06 -27.11 23.08
C LEU A 66 -15.66 -26.95 23.70
N SER A 67 -15.05 -28.03 24.18
CA SER A 67 -13.68 -28.03 24.72
C SER A 67 -12.66 -27.50 23.72
N TYR A 68 -12.76 -27.92 22.44
CA TYR A 68 -11.90 -27.42 21.37
C TYR A 68 -12.11 -25.94 21.08
N ILE A 69 -13.37 -25.47 21.01
CA ILE A 69 -13.68 -24.04 20.82
C ILE A 69 -13.08 -23.21 21.95
N ASP A 70 -13.29 -23.60 23.20
CA ASP A 70 -12.76 -22.89 24.37
C ASP A 70 -11.23 -22.84 24.35
N ALA A 71 -10.57 -23.97 24.04
CA ALA A 71 -9.12 -24.03 23.95
C ALA A 71 -8.56 -23.13 22.84
N ALA A 72 -9.24 -23.04 21.69
CA ALA A 72 -8.86 -22.18 20.57
C ALA A 72 -9.01 -20.69 20.91
N LEU A 73 -10.12 -20.31 21.54
CA LEU A 73 -10.36 -18.94 22.00
C LEU A 73 -9.33 -18.51 23.06
N ASP A 74 -9.06 -19.38 24.04
CA ASP A 74 -8.05 -19.15 25.07
C ASP A 74 -6.64 -18.95 24.46
N ALA A 75 -6.29 -19.76 23.45
CA ALA A 75 -5.00 -19.67 22.76
C ALA A 75 -4.89 -18.40 21.92
N ALA A 76 -5.92 -18.04 21.17
CA ALA A 76 -5.98 -16.78 20.43
C ALA A 76 -5.83 -15.57 21.36
N ALA A 77 -6.53 -15.56 22.51
CA ALA A 77 -6.43 -14.50 23.50
C ALA A 77 -5.03 -14.37 24.14
N ARG A 78 -4.26 -15.47 24.21
CA ARG A 78 -2.86 -15.43 24.64
C ARG A 78 -1.96 -14.79 23.58
N HIS A 79 -2.11 -15.21 22.31
CA HIS A 79 -1.40 -14.57 21.21
C HIS A 79 -1.71 -13.07 21.12
N GLN A 80 -2.96 -12.65 21.30
CA GLN A 80 -3.33 -11.23 21.40
C GLN A 80 -2.58 -10.50 22.53
N ARG A 81 -2.55 -11.07 23.74
CA ARG A 81 -1.81 -10.49 24.88
C ARG A 81 -0.30 -10.44 24.66
N ALA A 82 0.25 -11.39 23.89
CA ALA A 82 1.65 -11.40 23.48
C ALA A 82 1.96 -10.43 22.33
N GLY A 83 0.95 -9.78 21.74
CA GLY A 83 1.11 -8.93 20.55
C GLY A 83 1.28 -9.72 19.25
N GLU A 84 1.06 -11.03 19.27
CA GLU A 84 1.15 -11.96 18.13
C GLU A 84 -0.18 -12.01 17.37
N TRP A 85 -0.64 -10.86 16.89
CA TRP A 85 -1.97 -10.69 16.28
C TRP A 85 -2.23 -11.60 15.08
N PHE A 86 -1.22 -11.76 14.23
CA PHE A 86 -1.32 -12.61 13.04
C PHE A 86 -1.47 -14.09 13.41
N GLN A 87 -0.72 -14.56 14.41
CA GLN A 87 -0.82 -15.92 14.93
C GLN A 87 -2.20 -16.17 15.55
N ALA A 88 -2.74 -15.20 16.30
CA ALA A 88 -4.08 -15.29 16.86
C ALA A 88 -5.15 -15.46 15.76
N GLN A 89 -5.05 -14.68 14.68
CA GLN A 89 -5.95 -14.78 13.53
C GLN A 89 -5.83 -16.14 12.82
N GLN A 90 -4.61 -16.57 12.49
CA GLN A 90 -4.36 -17.87 11.85
C GLN A 90 -4.90 -19.04 12.66
N LEU A 91 -4.76 -18.98 13.99
CA LEU A 91 -5.29 -20.00 14.89
C LEU A 91 -6.81 -20.07 14.82
N LEU A 92 -7.51 -18.93 14.84
CA LEU A 92 -8.97 -18.88 14.71
C LEU A 92 -9.44 -19.33 13.32
N ASP A 93 -8.72 -18.98 12.26
CA ASP A 93 -9.02 -19.45 10.90
C ASP A 93 -8.89 -20.96 10.80
N GLU A 94 -7.85 -21.56 11.38
CA GLU A 94 -7.70 -23.01 11.42
C GLU A 94 -8.80 -23.67 12.27
N ALA A 95 -9.15 -23.10 13.42
CA ALA A 95 -10.25 -23.60 14.25
C ALA A 95 -11.60 -23.55 13.53
N LEU A 96 -11.85 -22.50 12.74
CA LEU A 96 -13.04 -22.38 11.89
C LEU A 96 -13.08 -23.40 10.76
N LYS A 97 -11.95 -23.87 10.23
CA LYS A 97 -11.94 -25.00 9.27
C LYS A 97 -12.44 -26.29 9.92
N GLN A 98 -12.13 -26.51 11.20
CA GLN A 98 -12.52 -27.70 11.95
C GLN A 98 -13.97 -27.64 12.45
N VAL A 99 -14.46 -26.43 12.78
CA VAL A 99 -15.81 -26.15 13.31
C VAL A 99 -16.41 -24.90 12.62
N PRO A 100 -16.84 -25.01 11.34
CA PRO A 100 -17.24 -23.85 10.53
C PRO A 100 -18.52 -23.14 10.99
N ASP A 101 -19.36 -23.83 11.76
CA ASP A 101 -20.63 -23.33 12.29
C ASP A 101 -20.51 -22.74 13.70
N SER A 102 -19.28 -22.57 14.23
CA SER A 102 -19.06 -21.94 15.54
C SER A 102 -19.19 -20.42 15.47
N GLN A 103 -20.32 -19.90 15.96
CA GLN A 103 -20.53 -18.45 16.11
C GLN A 103 -19.48 -17.78 17.03
N GLN A 104 -19.02 -18.48 18.07
CA GLN A 104 -18.04 -17.90 19.00
C GLN A 104 -16.68 -17.66 18.33
N LEU A 105 -16.23 -18.61 17.50
CA LEU A 105 -14.96 -18.48 16.76
C LEU A 105 -15.05 -17.39 15.68
N SER A 106 -16.16 -17.29 14.97
CA SER A 106 -16.35 -16.27 13.93
C SER A 106 -16.44 -14.86 14.52
N GLU A 107 -17.14 -14.69 15.65
CA GLU A 107 -17.15 -13.41 16.38
C GLU A 107 -15.78 -13.05 16.93
N ALA A 108 -15.04 -14.01 17.49
CA ALA A 108 -13.68 -13.78 17.97
C ALA A 108 -12.75 -13.35 16.82
N ARG A 109 -12.86 -14.00 15.65
CA ARG A 109 -12.09 -13.62 14.46
C ARG A 109 -12.41 -12.21 14.01
N ALA A 110 -13.69 -11.86 13.89
CA ALA A 110 -14.12 -10.51 13.49
C ALA A 110 -13.64 -9.42 14.47
N ARG A 111 -13.63 -9.72 15.78
CA ARG A 111 -13.04 -8.83 16.79
C ARG A 111 -11.54 -8.64 16.57
N ILE A 112 -10.78 -9.71 16.36
CA ILE A 112 -9.34 -9.63 16.07
C ILE A 112 -9.06 -8.82 14.82
N GLU A 113 -9.79 -9.04 13.72
CA GLU A 113 -9.62 -8.28 12.48
C GLU A 113 -9.86 -6.78 12.70
N THR A 114 -10.89 -6.44 13.48
CA THR A 114 -11.18 -5.04 13.84
C THR A 114 -10.05 -4.42 14.66
N GLU A 115 -9.52 -5.15 15.65
CA GLU A 115 -8.40 -4.70 16.48
C GLU A 115 -7.09 -4.55 15.68
N ILE A 116 -6.81 -5.47 14.75
CA ILE A 116 -5.67 -5.38 13.82
C ILE A 116 -5.79 -4.12 12.96
N ALA A 117 -6.94 -3.90 12.33
CA ALA A 117 -7.17 -2.72 11.50
C ALA A 117 -7.03 -1.43 12.30
N ALA A 118 -7.54 -1.39 13.54
CA ALA A 118 -7.39 -0.23 14.44
C ALA A 118 -5.91 0.04 14.75
N ARG A 119 -5.13 -0.99 15.11
CA ARG A 119 -3.69 -0.87 15.40
C ARG A 119 -2.89 -0.46 14.17
N GLN A 120 -3.22 -0.98 12.99
CA GLN A 120 -2.59 -0.58 11.74
C GLN A 120 -2.81 0.90 11.47
N ARG A 121 -4.05 1.40 11.60
CA ARG A 121 -4.33 2.84 11.48
C ARG A 121 -3.52 3.68 12.46
N THR A 122 -3.43 3.26 13.73
CA THR A 122 -2.60 3.95 14.74
C THR A 122 -1.12 4.01 14.31
N ASN A 123 -0.57 2.87 13.87
CA ASN A 123 0.82 2.78 13.42
C ASN A 123 1.06 3.66 12.17
N ASP A 124 0.13 3.67 11.21
CA ASP A 124 0.22 4.49 10.01
C ASP A 124 0.21 5.98 10.35
N CYS A 125 -0.64 6.40 11.31
CA CYS A 125 -0.67 7.78 11.79
C CYS A 125 0.64 8.17 12.48
N GLN A 126 1.22 7.28 13.31
CA GLN A 126 2.52 7.52 13.96
C GLN A 126 3.67 7.59 12.94
N LEU A 127 3.67 6.69 11.94
CA LEU A 127 4.66 6.70 10.86
C LEU A 127 4.56 8.00 10.04
N GLY A 128 3.32 8.43 9.74
CA GLY A 128 3.05 9.72 9.10
C GLY A 128 3.59 10.89 9.92
N ALA A 129 3.37 10.90 11.23
CA ALA A 129 3.84 11.96 12.12
C ALA A 129 5.39 11.99 12.20
N ALA A 130 6.03 10.83 12.23
CA ALA A 130 7.49 10.72 12.17
C ALA A 130 8.06 11.22 10.83
N ARG A 131 7.41 10.86 9.70
CA ARG A 131 7.78 11.33 8.36
C ARG A 131 7.63 12.85 8.24
N ALA A 132 6.54 13.40 8.77
CA ALA A 132 6.28 14.84 8.79
C ALA A 132 7.39 15.59 9.52
N ARG A 133 7.75 15.13 10.73
CA ARG A 133 8.86 15.72 11.50
C ARG A 133 10.16 15.75 10.68
N TYR A 134 10.53 14.60 10.09
CA TYR A 134 11.72 14.52 9.25
C TYR A 134 11.69 15.47 8.04
N LEU A 135 10.58 15.51 7.30
CA LEU A 135 10.44 16.35 6.11
C LEU A 135 10.41 17.85 6.47
N SER A 136 9.79 18.23 7.59
CA SER A 136 9.79 19.61 8.06
C SER A 136 11.20 20.06 8.44
N ASP A 137 11.94 19.26 9.21
CA ASP A 137 13.33 19.56 9.57
C ASP A 137 14.22 19.67 8.32
N LYS A 138 14.02 18.77 7.35
CA LYS A 138 14.74 18.78 6.08
C LYS A 138 14.43 20.04 5.25
N ALA A 139 13.15 20.43 5.14
CA ALA A 139 12.74 21.62 4.41
C ALA A 139 13.36 22.88 5.01
N GLU A 140 13.39 22.97 6.34
CA GLU A 140 14.05 24.07 7.06
C GLU A 140 15.55 24.14 6.74
N LEU A 141 16.25 23.00 6.74
CA LEU A 141 17.68 22.95 6.38
C LEU A 141 17.93 23.33 4.90
N LEU A 142 17.04 22.96 3.99
CA LEU A 142 17.14 23.37 2.57
C LEU A 142 16.94 24.87 2.41
N GLU A 143 16.00 25.46 3.16
CA GLU A 143 15.75 26.90 3.17
C GLU A 143 16.95 27.68 3.73
N GLN A 144 17.56 27.20 4.82
CA GLN A 144 18.78 27.77 5.38
C GLN A 144 19.98 27.67 4.42
N ARG A 145 20.05 26.63 3.60
CA ARG A 145 21.11 26.42 2.60
C ARG A 145 20.94 27.30 1.37
N SER A 146 19.70 27.62 0.97
CA SER A 146 19.37 28.40 -0.23
C SER A 146 20.21 29.69 -0.42
N PRO A 147 20.41 30.57 0.58
CA PRO A 147 21.20 31.79 0.39
C PRO A 147 22.71 31.56 0.24
N LEU A 148 23.21 30.36 0.56
CA LEU A 148 24.63 30.00 0.48
C LEU A 148 25.02 29.45 -0.88
N GLU A 149 24.04 29.13 -1.73
CA GLU A 149 24.26 28.53 -3.04
C GLU A 149 23.88 29.51 -4.15
N SER A 150 24.53 29.39 -5.31
CA SER A 150 24.04 30.07 -6.51
C SER A 150 22.65 29.56 -6.84
N LYS A 151 21.70 30.45 -7.18
CA LYS A 151 20.34 30.08 -7.57
C LYS A 151 20.37 28.95 -8.60
N ASP A 152 19.91 27.78 -8.19
CA ASP A 152 19.80 26.57 -9.01
C ASP A 152 18.33 26.18 -9.12
N TYR A 153 17.82 26.13 -10.34
CA TYR A 153 16.44 25.72 -10.64
C TYR A 153 16.10 24.35 -10.08
N LEU A 154 17.06 23.41 -10.05
CA LEU A 154 16.84 22.07 -9.50
C LEU A 154 16.55 22.11 -8.00
N GLN A 155 17.19 23.02 -7.28
CA GLN A 155 17.01 23.19 -5.84
C GLN A 155 15.66 23.84 -5.52
N ASP A 156 15.24 24.82 -6.32
CA ASP A 156 13.91 25.43 -6.20
C ASP A 156 12.80 24.40 -6.46
N TRP A 157 12.95 23.60 -7.53
CA TRP A 157 12.01 22.52 -7.84
C TRP A 157 11.92 21.47 -6.73
N LYS A 158 13.07 21.07 -6.17
CA LYS A 158 13.13 20.10 -5.08
C LYS A 158 12.44 20.63 -3.82
N THR A 159 12.71 21.88 -3.47
CA THR A 159 12.07 22.55 -2.32
C THR A 159 10.56 22.65 -2.51
N LYS A 160 10.11 22.99 -3.72
CA LYS A 160 8.69 23.04 -4.05
C LYS A 160 8.02 21.67 -3.91
N ARG A 161 8.62 20.62 -4.48
CA ARG A 161 8.11 19.25 -4.36
C ARG A 161 8.03 18.77 -2.91
N GLU A 162 9.03 19.10 -2.09
CA GLU A 162 9.03 18.75 -0.66
C GLU A 162 7.94 19.50 0.12
N ARG A 163 7.68 20.77 -0.22
CA ARG A 163 6.54 21.53 0.35
C ARG A 163 5.20 20.93 -0.06
N GLU A 164 5.02 20.58 -1.33
CA GLU A 164 3.79 19.91 -1.80
C GLU A 164 3.54 18.58 -1.08
N GLU A 165 4.59 17.79 -0.82
CA GLU A 165 4.49 16.55 -0.04
C GLU A 165 4.12 16.81 1.42
N LEU A 166 4.71 17.85 2.04
CA LEU A 166 4.36 18.27 3.39
C LEU A 166 2.89 18.70 3.50
N ASP A 167 2.38 19.49 2.55
CA ASP A 167 0.99 19.96 2.55
C ASP A 167 -0.01 18.78 2.49
N GLN A 168 0.28 17.79 1.64
CA GLN A 168 -0.52 16.56 1.56
C GLN A 168 -0.48 15.78 2.87
N LEU A 169 0.71 15.65 3.46
CA LEU A 169 0.92 14.93 4.71
C LEU A 169 0.22 15.62 5.88
N ALA A 170 0.19 16.96 5.92
CA ALA A 170 -0.55 17.71 6.93
C ALA A 170 -2.06 17.42 6.88
N GLY A 171 -2.64 17.35 5.67
CA GLY A 171 -4.02 16.90 5.47
C GLY A 171 -4.29 15.51 6.03
N GLN A 172 -3.45 14.55 5.66
CA GLN A 172 -3.55 13.16 6.15
C GLN A 172 -3.42 13.08 7.68
N LEU A 173 -2.52 13.87 8.29
CA LEU A 173 -2.31 13.90 9.73
C LEU A 173 -3.50 14.47 10.49
N ARG A 174 -4.16 15.51 9.96
CA ARG A 174 -5.39 16.04 10.55
C ARG A 174 -6.53 15.04 10.48
N ASP A 175 -6.68 14.35 9.35
CA ASP A 175 -7.69 13.27 9.21
C ASP A 175 -7.40 12.12 10.19
N CYS A 176 -6.12 11.74 10.34
CA CYS A 176 -5.64 10.79 11.35
C CYS A 176 -5.99 11.23 12.77
N ALA A 177 -5.77 12.51 13.10
CA ALA A 177 -6.16 13.07 14.39
C ALA A 177 -7.66 12.97 14.62
N GLY A 178 -8.48 13.31 13.63
CA GLY A 178 -9.94 13.18 13.70
C GLY A 178 -10.38 11.75 14.05
N ALA A 179 -9.82 10.75 13.36
CA ALA A 179 -10.08 9.35 13.65
C ALA A 179 -9.60 8.92 15.05
N ALA A 180 -8.40 9.36 15.46
CA ALA A 180 -7.87 9.08 16.79
C ALA A 180 -8.74 9.70 17.91
N LEU A 181 -9.32 10.89 17.69
CA LEU A 181 -10.26 11.52 18.62
C LEU A 181 -11.57 10.73 18.72
N ASP A 182 -12.08 10.19 17.60
CA ASP A 182 -13.26 9.31 17.60
C ASP A 182 -13.01 8.02 18.39
N ASP A 183 -11.82 7.44 18.24
CA ASP A 183 -11.37 6.22 18.93
C ASP A 183 -10.86 6.48 20.37
N LYS A 184 -10.94 7.72 20.86
CA LYS A 184 -10.43 8.18 22.18
C LYS A 184 -8.93 7.93 22.41
N GLN A 185 -8.15 7.82 21.35
CA GLN A 185 -6.69 7.71 21.38
C GLN A 185 -6.06 9.11 21.47
N LEU A 186 -6.19 9.75 22.63
CA LEU A 186 -5.85 11.16 22.81
C LEU A 186 -4.36 11.47 22.57
N ASP A 187 -3.47 10.53 22.88
CA ASP A 187 -2.02 10.71 22.68
C ASP A 187 -1.65 10.71 21.20
N VAL A 188 -2.25 9.79 20.43
CA VAL A 188 -2.05 9.71 18.97
C VAL A 188 -2.61 10.96 18.29
N ALA A 189 -3.79 11.42 18.71
CA ALA A 189 -4.38 12.65 18.22
C ALA A 189 -3.51 13.88 18.52
N GLU A 190 -2.93 13.98 19.73
CA GLU A 190 -2.03 15.09 20.06
C GLU A 190 -0.76 15.07 19.21
N GLU A 191 -0.15 13.91 19.02
CA GLU A 191 1.07 13.77 18.22
C GLU A 191 0.82 14.17 16.76
N THR A 192 -0.26 13.68 16.14
CA THR A 192 -0.56 13.98 14.74
C THR A 192 -0.99 15.43 14.54
N LEU A 193 -1.75 16.02 15.46
CA LEU A 193 -2.10 17.45 15.39
C LEU A 193 -0.88 18.34 15.54
N THR A 194 0.06 17.98 16.41
CA THR A 194 1.31 18.73 16.59
C THR A 194 2.16 18.68 15.32
N ALA A 195 2.23 17.51 14.67
CA ALA A 195 2.93 17.38 13.38
C ALA A 195 2.23 18.18 12.26
N ALA A 196 0.90 18.13 12.16
CA ALA A 196 0.14 18.87 11.17
C ALA A 196 0.23 20.40 11.36
N GLU A 197 0.17 20.87 12.61
CA GLU A 197 0.34 22.29 12.96
C GLU A 197 1.70 22.81 12.56
N ARG A 198 2.77 22.03 12.76
CA ARG A 198 4.12 22.45 12.38
C ARG A 198 4.23 22.72 10.87
N ILE A 199 3.43 22.05 10.05
CA ILE A 199 3.45 22.21 8.59
C ILE A 199 2.58 23.40 8.16
N ASN A 200 1.32 23.44 8.58
CA ASN A 200 0.30 24.37 8.06
C ASN A 200 -0.16 25.45 9.05
N GLY A 201 0.39 25.48 10.26
CA GLY A 201 0.05 26.44 11.30
C GLY A 201 -1.13 26.06 12.19
N THR A 202 -1.38 26.89 13.22
CA THR A 202 -2.40 26.67 14.27
C THR A 202 -3.82 26.66 13.74
N GLU A 203 -4.15 27.57 12.81
CA GLU A 203 -5.49 27.71 12.24
C GLU A 203 -5.93 26.44 11.50
N PHE A 204 -4.98 25.69 10.92
CA PHE A 204 -5.26 24.48 10.17
C PHE A 204 -5.82 23.33 11.03
N VAL A 205 -5.44 23.29 12.31
CA VAL A 205 -5.77 22.23 13.29
C VAL A 205 -6.68 22.70 14.42
N ALA A 206 -7.21 23.92 14.34
CA ALA A 206 -7.88 24.58 15.47
C ALA A 206 -9.11 23.79 15.98
N ASP A 207 -9.94 23.30 15.06
CA ASP A 207 -11.16 22.56 15.38
C ASP A 207 -10.84 21.23 16.12
N GLU A 208 -9.89 20.46 15.60
CA GLU A 208 -9.48 19.19 16.21
C GLU A 208 -8.76 19.40 17.55
N ARG A 209 -7.94 20.47 17.69
CA ARG A 209 -7.34 20.82 18.99
C ARG A 209 -8.39 21.18 20.02
N GLN A 210 -9.38 21.99 19.66
CA GLN A 210 -10.48 22.31 20.57
C GLN A 210 -11.24 21.05 20.99
N ARG A 211 -11.45 20.10 20.05
CA ARG A 211 -12.08 18.81 20.35
C ARG A 211 -11.23 17.95 21.30
N LEU A 212 -9.91 17.89 21.09
CA LEU A 212 -8.97 17.21 21.98
C LEU A 212 -9.03 17.77 23.40
N GLU A 213 -9.04 19.09 23.55
CA GLU A 213 -9.16 19.75 24.85
C GLU A 213 -10.48 19.44 25.56
N GLN A 214 -11.60 19.39 24.82
CA GLN A 214 -12.90 19.00 25.38
C GLN A 214 -12.90 17.56 25.88
N LEU A 215 -12.26 16.63 25.15
CA LEU A 215 -12.16 15.22 25.54
C LEU A 215 -11.19 15.00 26.71
N ARG A 216 -10.16 15.84 26.85
CA ARG A 216 -9.21 15.80 27.98
C ARG A 216 -9.79 16.36 29.26
N LYS A 217 -10.74 17.29 29.18
CA LYS A 217 -11.42 17.82 30.38
C LYS A 217 -12.14 16.64 31.05
N PRO A 218 -11.77 16.28 32.30
CA PRO A 218 -12.47 15.21 32.99
C PRO A 218 -13.95 15.59 33.02
N ALA A 219 -14.81 14.68 32.57
CA ALA A 219 -16.25 14.93 32.56
C ALA A 219 -16.63 15.44 33.97
N PRO A 220 -17.26 16.62 34.08
CA PRO A 220 -17.76 17.06 35.38
C PRO A 220 -18.60 15.91 35.94
N VAL A 221 -18.38 15.57 37.21
CA VAL A 221 -19.04 14.43 37.87
C VAL A 221 -20.54 14.72 37.93
N ILE A 222 -21.24 14.43 36.84
CA ILE A 222 -22.67 14.58 36.71
C ILE A 222 -23.28 13.29 37.24
N LYS A 223 -24.07 13.41 38.30
CA LYS A 223 -24.87 12.31 38.85
C LYS A 223 -25.70 11.67 37.72
N PRO A 224 -25.76 10.33 37.67
CA PRO A 224 -26.23 9.60 36.50
C PRO A 224 -27.65 10.01 36.13
N THR A 225 -27.76 10.74 35.03
CA THR A 225 -29.04 10.96 34.36
C THR A 225 -29.13 9.92 33.27
N VAL A 226 -30.21 9.15 33.32
CA VAL A 226 -30.53 8.02 32.45
C VAL A 226 -30.32 8.41 30.97
N GLU A 227 -29.45 7.64 30.31
CA GLU A 227 -29.04 7.81 28.92
C GLU A 227 -30.22 7.45 27.99
N PRO A 228 -30.69 8.36 27.12
CA PRO A 228 -31.76 8.06 26.18
C PRO A 228 -31.25 7.18 25.04
N ALA A 229 -32.04 6.14 24.72
CA ALA A 229 -31.74 5.13 23.71
C ALA A 229 -31.35 5.71 22.33
N PRO A 230 -30.43 5.04 21.60
CA PRO A 230 -29.93 5.50 20.30
C PRO A 230 -31.06 5.56 19.27
N LYS A 231 -31.30 6.76 18.74
CA LYS A 231 -32.24 6.97 17.64
C LYS A 231 -31.66 6.37 16.36
N ARG A 232 -32.50 5.63 15.63
CA ARG A 232 -32.21 5.01 14.32
C ARG A 232 -31.55 6.03 13.37
N PRO A 233 -30.59 5.62 12.53
CA PRO A 233 -29.87 6.53 11.64
C PRO A 233 -30.88 7.24 10.72
N ALA A 234 -30.88 8.56 10.80
CA ALA A 234 -31.66 9.40 9.90
C ALA A 234 -31.15 9.19 8.47
N VAL A 235 -32.07 9.16 7.50
CA VAL A 235 -31.75 9.13 6.08
C VAL A 235 -30.87 10.34 5.76
N ASP A 236 -29.70 10.10 5.16
CA ASP A 236 -28.74 11.16 4.83
C ASP A 236 -29.41 12.23 3.97
N THR A 237 -29.30 13.50 4.39
CA THR A 237 -29.79 14.61 3.58
C THR A 237 -28.94 14.77 2.31
N PRO A 238 -29.46 15.36 1.21
CA PRO A 238 -28.68 15.59 -0.01
C PRO A 238 -27.35 16.32 0.26
N GLN A 239 -27.35 17.29 1.17
CA GLN A 239 -26.14 18.03 1.59
C GLN A 239 -25.12 17.14 2.31
N GLN A 240 -25.57 16.18 3.14
CA GLN A 240 -24.68 15.22 3.79
C GLN A 240 -24.03 14.28 2.76
N ARG A 241 -24.77 13.84 1.74
CA ARG A 241 -24.23 12.99 0.66
C ARG A 241 -23.16 13.71 -0.13
N ILE A 242 -23.41 14.97 -0.49
CA ILE A 242 -22.43 15.87 -1.12
C ILE A 242 -21.16 15.99 -0.26
N ARG A 243 -21.29 16.28 1.03
CA ARG A 243 -20.15 16.43 1.93
C ARG A 243 -19.33 15.14 2.01
N LYS A 244 -19.99 13.99 2.16
CA LYS A 244 -19.35 12.67 2.16
C LYS A 244 -18.62 12.41 0.84
N ALA A 245 -19.23 12.73 -0.30
CA ALA A 245 -18.63 12.54 -1.62
C ALA A 245 -17.39 13.44 -1.83
N ARG A 246 -17.41 14.69 -1.36
CA ARG A 246 -16.24 15.59 -1.39
C ARG A 246 -15.09 15.08 -0.52
N ILE A 247 -15.38 14.62 0.70
CA ILE A 247 -14.37 14.01 1.59
C ILE A 247 -13.78 12.77 0.92
N ALA A 248 -14.62 11.90 0.35
CA ALA A 248 -14.16 10.70 -0.34
C ALA A 248 -13.29 11.02 -1.57
N LEU A 249 -13.63 12.05 -2.35
CA LEU A 249 -12.83 12.52 -3.47
C LEU A 249 -11.46 13.03 -3.01
N GLN A 250 -11.43 13.90 -2.01
CA GLN A 250 -10.19 14.44 -1.47
C GLN A 250 -9.29 13.32 -0.91
N SER A 251 -9.90 12.35 -0.24
CA SER A 251 -9.22 11.15 0.26
C SER A 251 -8.67 10.26 -0.87
N ALA A 252 -9.37 10.15 -2.01
CA ALA A 252 -8.87 9.41 -3.18
C ALA A 252 -7.69 10.13 -3.86
N ILE A 253 -7.78 11.46 -4.03
CA ILE A 253 -6.70 12.27 -4.62
C ILE A 253 -5.44 12.21 -3.74
N THR A 254 -5.58 12.37 -2.43
CA THR A 254 -4.45 12.35 -1.48
C THR A 254 -3.77 10.99 -1.37
N ARG A 255 -4.49 9.88 -1.63
CA ARG A 255 -3.90 8.54 -1.73
C ARG A 255 -3.30 8.23 -3.11
N GLY A 256 -3.50 9.10 -4.10
CA GLY A 256 -3.16 8.80 -5.50
C GLY A 256 -4.04 7.72 -6.14
N ASP A 257 -5.22 7.43 -5.56
CA ASP A 257 -6.20 6.49 -6.14
C ASP A 257 -7.00 7.21 -7.24
N LEU A 258 -6.38 7.32 -8.41
CA LEU A 258 -6.93 8.07 -9.55
C LEU A 258 -8.24 7.48 -10.06
N ARG A 259 -8.44 6.16 -9.93
CA ARG A 259 -9.68 5.48 -10.31
C ARG A 259 -10.85 5.89 -9.41
N GLN A 260 -10.64 5.84 -8.09
CA GLN A 260 -11.66 6.30 -7.15
C GLN A 260 -11.91 7.79 -7.30
N ALA A 261 -10.88 8.61 -7.51
CA ALA A 261 -11.05 10.04 -7.72
C ALA A 261 -11.99 10.31 -8.90
N LYS A 262 -11.76 9.70 -10.07
CA LYS A 262 -12.63 9.81 -11.24
C LYS A 262 -14.07 9.37 -10.95
N THR A 263 -14.24 8.25 -10.24
CA THR A 263 -15.56 7.75 -9.83
C THR A 263 -16.31 8.76 -8.93
N ARG A 264 -15.61 9.36 -7.97
CA ARG A 264 -16.21 10.35 -7.04
C ARG A 264 -16.53 11.67 -7.71
N ILE A 265 -15.79 12.08 -8.73
CA ILE A 265 -16.12 13.26 -9.54
C ILE A 265 -17.45 13.03 -10.29
N VAL A 266 -17.64 11.86 -10.90
CA VAL A 266 -18.92 11.51 -11.56
C VAL A 266 -20.08 11.53 -10.57
N GLU A 267 -19.88 10.98 -9.37
CA GLU A 267 -20.88 11.03 -8.29
C GLU A 267 -21.22 12.47 -7.88
N LEU A 268 -20.22 13.35 -7.71
CA LEU A 268 -20.44 14.75 -7.38
C LEU A 268 -21.17 15.52 -8.48
N ARG A 269 -20.84 15.26 -9.76
CA ARG A 269 -21.55 15.85 -10.90
C ARG A 269 -23.03 15.44 -10.92
N GLN A 270 -23.35 14.21 -10.51
CA GLN A 270 -24.75 13.76 -10.37
C GLN A 270 -25.50 14.44 -9.22
N LEU A 271 -24.79 14.78 -8.12
CA LEU A 271 -25.39 15.39 -6.92
C LEU A 271 -25.52 16.92 -7.00
N GLU A 272 -24.52 17.60 -7.56
CA GLU A 272 -24.42 19.07 -7.58
C GLU A 272 -24.60 19.70 -8.97
N GLY A 273 -24.52 18.90 -10.03
CA GLY A 273 -24.44 19.36 -11.41
C GLY A 273 -23.02 19.70 -11.86
N ASP A 274 -22.90 20.18 -13.10
CA ASP A 274 -21.62 20.54 -13.71
C ASP A 274 -21.20 21.96 -13.30
N SER A 275 -20.36 22.05 -12.26
CA SER A 275 -19.70 23.30 -11.88
C SER A 275 -18.36 23.47 -12.63
N PRO A 276 -17.93 24.71 -12.95
CA PRO A 276 -16.64 24.95 -13.60
C PRO A 276 -15.46 24.32 -12.83
N GLN A 277 -15.52 24.34 -11.49
CA GLN A 277 -14.50 23.76 -10.63
C GLN A 277 -14.44 22.23 -10.75
N LEU A 278 -15.59 21.55 -10.82
CA LEU A 278 -15.61 20.09 -11.01
C LEU A 278 -15.12 19.69 -12.40
N LEU A 279 -15.41 20.49 -13.44
CA LEU A 279 -14.91 20.23 -14.80
C LEU A 279 -13.39 20.41 -14.89
N GLU A 280 -12.84 21.44 -14.25
CA GLU A 280 -11.39 21.64 -14.18
C GLU A 280 -10.70 20.50 -13.39
N LEU A 281 -11.30 20.07 -12.29
CA LEU A 281 -10.80 18.94 -11.50
C LEU A 281 -10.88 17.61 -12.26
N ASP A 282 -11.96 17.34 -12.98
CA ASP A 282 -12.13 16.16 -13.84
C ASP A 282 -11.04 16.11 -14.92
N LYS A 283 -10.76 17.25 -15.53
CA LYS A 283 -9.67 17.39 -16.49
C LYS A 283 -8.30 17.12 -15.84
N SER A 284 -8.02 17.73 -14.69
CA SER A 284 -6.76 17.53 -13.97
C SER A 284 -6.53 16.06 -13.57
N VAL A 285 -7.57 15.38 -13.07
CA VAL A 285 -7.50 13.94 -12.75
C VAL A 285 -7.30 13.10 -14.01
N SER A 286 -7.97 13.45 -15.10
CA SER A 286 -7.81 12.75 -16.39
C SER A 286 -6.39 12.91 -16.96
N ASP A 287 -5.81 14.12 -16.89
CA ASP A 287 -4.44 14.38 -17.30
C ASP A 287 -3.44 13.59 -16.43
N ALA A 288 -3.68 13.50 -15.13
CA ALA A 288 -2.87 12.68 -14.21
C ALA A 288 -2.95 11.18 -14.53
N ILE A 289 -4.14 10.67 -14.86
CA ILE A 289 -4.32 9.28 -15.32
C ILE A 289 -3.52 9.03 -16.60
N ALA A 290 -3.62 9.93 -17.58
CA ALA A 290 -2.90 9.80 -18.85
C ALA A 290 -1.37 9.79 -18.64
N ALA A 291 -0.86 10.68 -17.77
CA ALA A 291 0.56 10.71 -17.42
C ALA A 291 1.01 9.42 -16.73
N TYR A 292 0.23 8.91 -15.76
CA TYR A 292 0.53 7.64 -15.08
C TYR A 292 0.53 6.45 -16.05
N ILE A 293 -0.43 6.40 -16.97
CA ILE A 293 -0.51 5.35 -18.00
C ILE A 293 0.73 5.39 -18.91
N ALA A 294 1.14 6.58 -19.37
CA ALA A 294 2.32 6.74 -20.21
C ALA A 294 3.61 6.28 -19.49
N GLU A 295 3.81 6.69 -18.24
CA GLU A 295 4.94 6.26 -17.41
C GLU A 295 4.93 4.74 -17.17
N THR A 296 3.75 4.19 -16.85
CA THR A 296 3.58 2.75 -16.58
C THR A 296 3.86 1.92 -17.82
N HIS A 297 3.46 2.38 -19.01
CA HIS A 297 3.83 1.75 -20.27
C HIS A 297 5.35 1.67 -20.46
N GLU A 298 6.07 2.77 -20.24
CA GLU A 298 7.53 2.76 -20.41
C GLU A 298 8.19 1.80 -19.42
N ARG A 299 7.78 1.84 -18.14
CA ARG A 299 8.30 0.92 -17.13
C ARG A 299 8.01 -0.54 -17.48
N ALA A 300 6.80 -0.86 -17.92
CA ALA A 300 6.44 -2.21 -18.33
C ALA A 300 7.27 -2.67 -19.55
N ASN A 301 7.52 -1.77 -20.50
CA ASN A 301 8.38 -2.06 -21.66
C ASN A 301 9.83 -2.32 -21.23
N VAL A 302 10.37 -1.60 -20.25
CA VAL A 302 11.69 -1.87 -19.66
C VAL A 302 11.73 -3.28 -19.06
N LEU A 303 10.78 -3.62 -18.17
CA LEU A 303 10.70 -4.94 -17.53
C LEU A 303 10.60 -6.07 -18.56
N TYR A 304 9.82 -5.85 -19.63
CA TYR A 304 9.68 -6.82 -20.70
C TYR A 304 11.01 -7.07 -21.43
N ARG A 305 11.77 -6.00 -21.74
CA ARG A 305 13.11 -6.12 -22.36
C ARG A 305 14.11 -6.83 -21.45
N GLU A 306 13.96 -6.67 -20.14
CA GLU A 306 14.76 -7.34 -19.11
C GLU A 306 14.31 -8.78 -18.80
N GLN A 307 13.38 -9.33 -19.60
CA GLN A 307 12.83 -10.68 -19.46
C GLN A 307 12.03 -10.89 -18.16
N GLN A 308 11.66 -9.82 -17.46
CA GLN A 308 10.75 -9.84 -16.31
C GLN A 308 9.29 -9.81 -16.78
N ILE A 309 8.90 -10.84 -17.55
CA ILE A 309 7.65 -10.85 -18.33
C ILE A 309 6.40 -10.80 -17.43
N GLU A 310 6.40 -11.49 -16.29
CA GLU A 310 5.29 -11.47 -15.32
C GLU A 310 5.07 -10.06 -14.77
N GLN A 311 6.14 -9.40 -14.30
CA GLN A 311 6.05 -8.06 -13.75
C GLN A 311 5.60 -7.03 -14.80
N ALA A 312 6.06 -7.18 -16.06
CA ALA A 312 5.60 -6.35 -17.17
C ALA A 312 4.09 -6.53 -17.42
N ARG A 313 3.60 -7.77 -17.45
CA ARG A 313 2.17 -8.10 -17.59
C ARG A 313 1.36 -7.45 -16.48
N ASP A 314 1.80 -7.55 -15.24
CA ASP A 314 1.09 -7.00 -14.09
C ASP A 314 1.01 -5.46 -14.15
N LEU A 315 2.04 -4.78 -14.67
CA LEU A 315 1.97 -3.33 -14.93
C LEU A 315 0.96 -2.97 -16.03
N TRP A 316 0.93 -3.72 -17.14
CA TRP A 316 -0.09 -3.49 -18.17
C TRP A 316 -1.51 -3.78 -17.67
N GLN A 317 -1.70 -4.74 -16.76
CA GLN A 317 -3.00 -4.97 -16.12
C GLN A 317 -3.45 -3.75 -15.30
N LYS A 318 -2.54 -3.11 -14.56
CA LYS A 318 -2.84 -1.86 -13.84
C LYS A 318 -3.24 -0.71 -14.77
N ILE A 319 -2.71 -0.67 -15.99
CA ILE A 319 -3.16 0.29 -17.00
C ILE A 319 -4.63 0.03 -17.36
N LEU A 320 -5.02 -1.23 -17.57
CA LEU A 320 -6.41 -1.59 -17.89
C LEU A 320 -7.40 -1.37 -16.75
N GLU A 321 -6.94 -1.29 -15.50
CA GLU A 321 -7.77 -0.88 -14.37
C GLU A 321 -8.14 0.62 -14.42
N LEU A 322 -7.31 1.46 -15.05
CA LEU A 322 -7.51 2.90 -15.19
C LEU A 322 -8.16 3.27 -16.52
N ASP A 323 -7.71 2.62 -17.60
CA ASP A 323 -8.25 2.75 -18.95
C ASP A 323 -8.53 1.35 -19.53
N PRO A 324 -9.76 0.84 -19.36
CA PRO A 324 -10.16 -0.43 -19.94
C PRO A 324 -10.11 -0.44 -21.48
N GLU A 325 -10.00 0.72 -22.13
CA GLU A 325 -9.95 0.84 -23.58
C GLU A 325 -8.52 0.95 -24.15
N ASP A 326 -7.47 0.84 -23.32
CA ASP A 326 -6.08 0.87 -23.78
C ASP A 326 -5.76 -0.34 -24.68
N ILE A 327 -5.65 -0.08 -25.99
CA ILE A 327 -5.37 -1.09 -27.02
C ILE A 327 -3.94 -1.63 -26.86
N GLN A 328 -2.98 -0.78 -26.49
CA GLN A 328 -1.57 -1.13 -26.38
C GLN A 328 -1.33 -2.09 -25.21
N ALA A 329 -1.90 -1.81 -24.05
CA ALA A 329 -1.78 -2.65 -22.85
C ALA A 329 -2.36 -4.04 -23.09
N ARG A 330 -3.54 -4.14 -23.72
CA ARG A 330 -4.14 -5.43 -24.10
C ARG A 330 -3.26 -6.24 -25.04
N ALA A 331 -2.76 -5.63 -26.11
CA ALA A 331 -1.89 -6.32 -27.07
C ALA A 331 -0.57 -6.78 -26.42
N ASN A 332 -0.03 -6.00 -25.49
CA ASN A 332 1.19 -6.34 -24.77
C ASN A 332 0.98 -7.48 -23.75
N ILE A 333 -0.15 -7.50 -23.03
CA ILE A 333 -0.54 -8.62 -22.14
C ILE A 333 -0.65 -9.91 -22.94
N GLU A 334 -1.39 -9.90 -24.06
CA GLU A 334 -1.56 -11.09 -24.90
C GLU A 334 -0.20 -11.63 -25.39
N ARG A 335 0.72 -10.73 -25.74
CA ARG A 335 2.09 -11.10 -26.11
C ARG A 335 2.87 -11.69 -24.94
N ALA A 336 2.77 -11.10 -23.75
CA ALA A 336 3.43 -11.59 -22.54
C ALA A 336 2.95 -12.99 -22.16
N GLU A 337 1.65 -13.23 -22.21
CA GLU A 337 1.02 -14.52 -21.92
C GLU A 337 1.51 -15.62 -22.86
N ARG A 338 1.64 -15.34 -24.16
CA ARG A 338 2.24 -16.29 -25.12
C ARG A 338 3.68 -16.65 -24.76
N VAL A 339 4.48 -15.66 -24.32
CA VAL A 339 5.87 -15.90 -23.91
C VAL A 339 5.92 -16.74 -22.65
N LEU A 340 5.12 -16.41 -21.63
CA LEU A 340 5.05 -17.16 -20.37
C LEU A 340 4.63 -18.62 -20.61
N LYS A 341 3.60 -18.85 -21.42
CA LYS A 341 3.17 -20.19 -21.80
C LYS A 341 4.30 -20.99 -22.46
N LYS A 342 5.05 -20.37 -23.37
CA LYS A 342 6.19 -21.04 -24.02
C LYS A 342 7.33 -21.34 -23.03
N LEU A 343 7.57 -20.46 -22.06
CA LEU A 343 8.56 -20.71 -21.00
C LEU A 343 8.13 -21.88 -20.11
N GLU A 344 6.85 -21.99 -19.77
CA GLU A 344 6.28 -23.11 -19.02
C GLU A 344 6.43 -24.43 -19.78
N GLU A 345 6.12 -24.46 -21.09
CA GLU A 345 6.32 -25.62 -21.96
C GLU A 345 7.79 -26.06 -22.01
N LEU A 346 8.73 -25.12 -22.06
CA LEU A 346 10.17 -25.41 -22.10
C LEU A 346 10.74 -25.88 -20.75
N GLN A 347 10.13 -25.47 -19.64
CA GLN A 347 10.56 -25.85 -18.29
C GLN A 347 10.08 -27.24 -17.88
N GLY A 348 9.30 -27.93 -18.72
CA GLY A 348 8.88 -29.30 -18.46
C GLY A 348 7.92 -29.44 -17.27
N ILE A 349 7.35 -28.32 -16.79
CA ILE A 349 6.23 -28.31 -15.84
C ILE A 349 4.96 -28.54 -16.67
N THR A 350 4.89 -29.67 -17.36
CA THR A 350 3.61 -30.12 -17.89
C THR A 350 2.89 -30.76 -16.72
N PRO A 351 1.71 -30.28 -16.27
CA PRO A 351 0.89 -31.05 -15.36
C PRO A 351 0.61 -32.37 -16.07
N GLU A 352 1.14 -33.44 -15.48
CA GLU A 352 1.02 -34.84 -15.88
C GLU A 352 -0.47 -35.20 -16.01
N THR A 353 -1.05 -34.83 -17.14
CA THR A 353 -2.43 -35.11 -17.48
C THR A 353 -2.40 -36.36 -18.33
N ALA A 354 -2.62 -37.48 -17.64
CA ALA A 354 -3.23 -38.72 -18.10
C ALA A 354 -2.61 -39.43 -19.34
N PRO A 355 -2.42 -40.76 -19.25
CA PRO A 355 -1.72 -41.54 -20.28
C PRO A 355 -2.53 -41.55 -21.58
N ALA A 356 -1.92 -41.08 -22.67
CA ALA A 356 -2.42 -41.34 -24.01
C ALA A 356 -2.08 -42.80 -24.42
N PRO A 357 -2.93 -43.44 -25.24
CA PRO A 357 -2.85 -44.87 -25.54
C PRO A 357 -1.60 -45.20 -26.35
N THR A 358 -0.94 -46.28 -25.95
CA THR A 358 0.03 -47.04 -26.73
C THR A 358 -0.50 -47.33 -28.14
N GLU A 359 0.25 -46.95 -29.17
CA GLU A 359 0.34 -47.71 -30.42
C GLU A 359 1.74 -47.55 -31.07
N PRO A 360 2.16 -48.54 -31.89
CA PRO A 360 3.53 -49.04 -31.88
C PRO A 360 4.42 -48.55 -33.03
N THR A 361 5.71 -48.68 -32.75
CA THR A 361 6.88 -48.62 -33.62
C THR A 361 6.67 -49.20 -35.02
N THR A 362 7.06 -48.47 -36.07
CA THR A 362 7.48 -49.05 -37.35
C THR A 362 8.65 -48.27 -37.94
N THR A 363 9.60 -49.08 -38.41
CA THR A 363 11.01 -48.85 -38.70
C THR A 363 11.26 -48.06 -39.99
N ALA A 364 12.41 -47.36 -40.02
CA ALA A 364 13.00 -46.66 -41.16
C ALA A 364 13.27 -47.58 -42.40
N PRO A 365 13.67 -47.04 -43.58
CA PRO A 365 15.08 -46.69 -43.76
C PRO A 365 15.39 -45.46 -44.64
N ALA A 366 16.68 -45.12 -44.61
CA ALA A 366 17.38 -43.98 -45.20
C ALA A 366 17.30 -43.83 -46.72
N THR A 367 17.47 -42.59 -47.21
CA THR A 367 18.06 -42.28 -48.51
C THR A 367 18.76 -40.90 -48.48
N THR A 368 19.85 -40.83 -49.23
CA THR A 368 21.04 -39.99 -49.10
C THR A 368 20.99 -38.73 -49.98
N ALA A 369 21.38 -37.56 -49.43
CA ALA A 369 22.02 -36.37 -50.06
C ALA A 369 21.29 -35.66 -51.26
N PRO A 370 21.68 -34.41 -51.68
CA PRO A 370 22.81 -33.59 -51.27
C PRO A 370 22.49 -32.13 -50.88
N ILE A 371 23.56 -31.51 -50.40
CA ILE A 371 23.80 -30.11 -50.04
C ILE A 371 23.29 -29.14 -51.12
N THR A 372 22.53 -28.13 -50.71
CA THR A 372 22.36 -26.88 -51.48
C THR A 372 22.45 -25.71 -50.50
N THR A 373 23.57 -25.02 -50.57
CA THR A 373 23.85 -23.73 -49.95
C THR A 373 22.93 -22.66 -50.52
N ALA A 374 22.14 -22.01 -49.67
CA ALA A 374 21.43 -20.78 -50.00
C ALA A 374 22.13 -19.58 -49.34
N PRO A 375 22.21 -18.42 -50.02
CA PRO A 375 23.09 -17.33 -49.62
C PRO A 375 22.49 -16.47 -48.50
N THR A 376 23.34 -16.11 -47.56
CA THR A 376 23.14 -15.00 -46.61
C THR A 376 23.01 -13.69 -47.39
N THR A 377 21.79 -13.18 -47.54
CA THR A 377 21.57 -11.81 -47.99
C THR A 377 21.82 -10.87 -46.81
N ILE A 378 23.03 -10.31 -46.77
CA ILE A 378 23.36 -9.15 -45.95
C ILE A 378 22.65 -7.94 -46.57
N VAL A 379 21.62 -7.43 -45.91
CA VAL A 379 21.02 -6.13 -46.23
C VAL A 379 21.96 -5.05 -45.68
N PRO A 380 22.46 -4.11 -46.51
CA PRO A 380 23.24 -2.99 -46.01
C PRO A 380 22.34 -2.03 -45.23
N ALA A 381 22.79 -1.66 -44.03
CA ALA A 381 22.21 -0.59 -43.25
C ALA A 381 22.25 0.72 -44.05
N THR A 382 21.07 1.25 -44.38
CA THR A 382 20.91 2.62 -44.83
C THR A 382 21.24 3.57 -43.67
N PRO A 383 22.07 4.60 -43.88
CA PRO A 383 22.27 5.64 -42.88
C PRO A 383 20.99 6.48 -42.78
N VAL A 384 20.41 6.51 -41.59
CA VAL A 384 19.32 7.43 -41.23
C VAL A 384 19.87 8.87 -41.32
N PRO A 385 19.19 9.81 -42.01
CA PRO A 385 19.63 11.19 -42.06
C PRO A 385 19.48 11.85 -40.69
N THR A 386 20.58 12.38 -40.18
CA THR A 386 20.64 13.27 -39.02
C THR A 386 19.72 14.47 -39.24
N PRO A 387 18.76 14.77 -38.34
CA PRO A 387 18.03 16.03 -38.41
C PRO A 387 19.01 17.16 -38.05
N ALA A 388 19.21 18.07 -39.00
CA ALA A 388 19.88 19.32 -38.76
C ALA A 388 19.07 20.14 -37.75
N ILE A 389 19.54 20.21 -36.51
CA ILE A 389 19.03 21.14 -35.51
C ILE A 389 19.63 22.51 -35.86
N THR A 390 18.88 23.30 -36.63
CA THR A 390 19.14 24.72 -36.82
C THR A 390 18.83 25.44 -35.51
N ALA A 391 19.88 25.88 -34.81
CA ALA A 391 19.74 26.74 -33.65
C ALA A 391 19.13 28.09 -34.05
N PRO A 392 18.06 28.57 -33.41
CA PRO A 392 17.63 29.95 -33.54
C PRO A 392 18.62 30.87 -32.81
N ALA A 393 18.98 31.97 -33.47
CA ALA A 393 19.85 33.01 -32.95
C ALA A 393 19.30 33.63 -31.65
N PRO A 394 20.15 33.99 -30.68
CA PRO A 394 19.72 34.74 -29.51
C PRO A 394 19.45 36.21 -29.88
N THR A 395 18.19 36.61 -29.98
CA THR A 395 17.80 38.01 -29.91
C THR A 395 17.76 38.44 -28.45
N SER A 396 18.90 38.94 -27.98
CA SER A 396 19.02 39.69 -26.74
C SER A 396 18.40 41.07 -26.91
N THR A 397 17.16 41.24 -26.44
CA THR A 397 16.55 42.56 -26.19
C THR A 397 16.38 42.71 -24.69
N THR A 398 17.35 43.38 -24.07
CA THR A 398 17.34 43.76 -22.66
C THR A 398 16.35 44.91 -22.45
N PRO A 399 15.31 44.81 -21.60
CA PRO A 399 14.61 45.98 -21.13
C PRO A 399 15.41 46.63 -20.00
N VAL A 400 15.73 47.91 -20.19
CA VAL A 400 16.32 48.80 -19.19
C VAL A 400 15.38 48.90 -17.98
N PRO A 401 15.85 48.71 -16.74
CA PRO A 401 15.04 48.99 -15.56
C PRO A 401 14.90 50.51 -15.40
N GLN A 402 13.66 51.00 -15.48
CA GLN A 402 13.32 52.36 -15.08
C GLN A 402 13.46 52.47 -13.55
N THR A 403 14.50 53.17 -13.10
CA THR A 403 14.60 53.68 -11.73
C THR A 403 13.50 54.70 -11.48
N THR A 404 12.45 54.29 -10.79
CA THR A 404 11.48 55.19 -10.17
C THR A 404 12.03 55.67 -8.83
N THR A 405 12.46 56.92 -8.81
CA THR A 405 12.84 57.66 -7.61
C THR A 405 11.60 57.85 -6.71
N PRO A 406 11.63 57.52 -5.41
CA PRO A 406 10.56 57.88 -4.50
C PRO A 406 10.64 59.36 -4.14
N ALA A 407 9.48 60.03 -4.16
CA ALA A 407 9.31 61.42 -3.76
C ALA A 407 9.60 61.62 -2.26
N PRO A 408 10.14 62.78 -1.84
CA PRO A 408 10.40 63.05 -0.44
C PRO A 408 9.10 63.28 0.34
N VAL A 409 8.97 62.57 1.46
CA VAL A 409 7.94 62.78 2.48
C VAL A 409 8.25 64.09 3.22
N PRO A 410 7.28 65.01 3.41
CA PRO A 410 7.46 66.18 4.25
C PRO A 410 7.37 65.76 5.73
N ALA A 411 8.37 66.16 6.52
CA ALA A 411 8.38 65.95 7.97
C ALA A 411 7.47 66.97 8.69
N PRO A 412 6.87 66.60 9.84
CA PRO A 412 6.31 67.54 10.80
C PRO A 412 7.37 68.26 11.64
#